data_AF-A0A2A5C7U2-F1
#
_entry.id   AF-A0A2A5C7U2-F1
#
_cell.length_a   1.000
_cell.length_b   1.000
_cell.length_c   1.000
_cell.angle_alpha   90.00
_cell.angle_beta   90.00
_cell.angle_gamma   90.00
#
_symmetry.space_group_name_H-M   'P 1'
#
loop_
_entity.id
_entity.type
_entity.pdbx_description
1 polymer ?
#
loop_
_entity_poly.entity_id
_entity_poly.type
_entity_poly.pdbx_seq_one_letter_code
_entity_poly.pdbx_strand_id
1 'polypeptide(L)'
;MLTLVGVIDADLGMSGADPRAAERTWQQLEQVAGRAGRAERPGQVLFQTYAPEHPVMQALLSGDGQAFLEQEAHAREEQNLPPFGKLAAIIVSGADFNAVAKTARRLVGFAPKDGQLTVLGPVPAPMSFLRGKHRFRLLIKADKKVKLQKIMGQWLSSCPLERGVSLQVDIDPYSFL
;
A
#
# COMPACT_ATOMS: atom_id res chain seq x y z
N MET A 1 -20.81 26.18 12.79
CA MET A 1 -20.72 24.81 13.35
C MET A 1 -21.46 23.87 12.41
N LEU A 2 -20.93 22.68 12.11
CA LEU A 2 -21.52 21.73 11.15
C LEU A 2 -22.46 20.76 11.89
N THR A 3 -23.73 20.74 11.49
CA THR A 3 -24.77 19.83 12.01
C THR A 3 -25.09 18.68 11.06
N LEU A 4 -24.62 18.75 9.82
CA LEU A 4 -24.75 17.68 8.83
C LEU A 4 -23.43 17.59 8.05
N VAL A 5 -22.93 16.37 7.88
CA VAL A 5 -21.78 16.06 7.02
C VAL A 5 -22.18 14.91 6.10
N GLY A 6 -22.02 15.10 4.80
CA GLY A 6 -22.18 14.03 3.81
C GLY A 6 -20.81 13.66 3.26
N VAL A 7 -20.49 12.37 3.27
CA VAL A 7 -19.33 11.80 2.61
C VAL A 7 -19.79 11.02 1.39
N ILE A 8 -19.36 11.48 0.23
CA ILE A 8 -19.63 10.85 -1.06
C ILE A 8 -18.46 9.94 -1.40
N ASP A 9 -18.76 8.74 -1.93
CA ASP A 9 -17.77 7.70 -2.28
C ASP A 9 -16.82 7.35 -1.13
N ALA A 10 -17.39 6.94 0.00
CA ALA A 10 -16.63 6.51 1.18
C ALA A 10 -15.73 5.28 0.90
N ASP A 11 -15.90 4.62 -0.24
CA ASP A 11 -15.10 3.48 -0.69
C ASP A 11 -13.79 3.85 -1.39
N LEU A 12 -13.66 5.11 -1.84
CA LEU A 12 -12.57 5.51 -2.72
C LEU A 12 -11.20 5.23 -2.10
N GLY A 13 -11.06 5.49 -0.79
CA GLY A 13 -9.84 5.27 -0.04
C GLY A 13 -9.46 3.80 0.17
N MET A 14 -10.44 2.89 0.04
CA MET A 14 -10.27 1.43 0.20
C MET A 14 -9.91 0.75 -1.12
N SER A 15 -10.07 1.43 -2.24
CA SER A 15 -9.74 0.90 -3.57
C SER A 15 -8.22 0.85 -3.79
N GLY A 16 -7.69 -0.34 -4.10
CA GLY A 16 -6.29 -0.53 -4.48
C GLY A 16 -5.59 -1.69 -3.77
N ALA A 17 -4.30 -1.86 -4.08
CA ALA A 17 -3.45 -2.92 -3.51
C ALA A 17 -2.60 -2.44 -2.31
N ASP A 18 -3.02 -1.35 -1.66
CA ASP A 18 -2.36 -0.79 -0.47
C ASP A 18 -2.92 -1.47 0.79
N PRO A 19 -2.14 -2.29 1.51
CA PRO A 19 -2.60 -2.96 2.73
C PRO A 19 -2.97 -1.99 3.86
N ARG A 20 -2.59 -0.70 3.78
CA ARG A 20 -2.96 0.33 4.76
C ARG A 20 -4.17 1.17 4.35
N ALA A 21 -4.76 0.89 3.18
CA ALA A 21 -5.89 1.64 2.64
C ALA A 21 -7.10 1.65 3.59
N ALA A 22 -7.43 0.50 4.17
CA ALA A 22 -8.57 0.35 5.07
C ALA A 22 -8.41 1.19 6.34
N GLU A 23 -7.28 1.06 7.04
CA GLU A 23 -6.96 1.84 8.25
C GLU A 23 -6.99 3.34 7.98
N ARG A 24 -6.33 3.79 6.90
CA ARG A 24 -6.29 5.22 6.53
C ARG A 24 -7.69 5.75 6.24
N THR A 25 -8.50 4.98 5.52
CA THR A 25 -9.88 5.38 5.18
C THR A 25 -10.72 5.50 6.44
N TRP A 26 -10.63 4.51 7.34
CA TRP A 26 -11.32 4.55 8.62
C TRP A 26 -10.96 5.81 9.43
N GLN A 27 -9.67 6.12 9.61
CA GLN A 27 -9.22 7.32 10.33
C GLN A 27 -9.74 8.63 9.70
N GLN A 28 -9.76 8.70 8.37
CA GLN A 28 -10.29 9.88 7.66
C GLN A 28 -11.79 10.04 7.87
N LEU A 29 -12.55 8.95 7.73
CA LEU A 29 -14.00 8.96 7.89
C LEU A 29 -14.40 9.25 9.34
N GLU A 30 -13.69 8.69 10.32
CA GLU A 30 -13.87 8.96 11.75
C GLU A 30 -13.60 10.44 12.06
N GLN A 31 -12.49 11.00 11.56
CA GLN A 31 -12.16 12.41 11.77
C GLN A 31 -13.23 13.33 11.16
N VAL A 32 -13.76 12.98 9.98
CA VAL A 32 -14.83 13.73 9.31
C VAL A 32 -16.13 13.63 10.12
N ALA A 33 -16.46 12.45 10.63
CA ALA A 33 -17.63 12.26 11.49
C ALA A 33 -17.52 13.08 12.78
N GLY A 34 -16.34 13.11 13.42
CA GLY A 34 -16.08 13.90 14.62
C GLY A 34 -16.07 15.43 14.41
N ARG A 35 -16.14 15.91 13.16
CA ARG A 35 -16.37 17.34 12.87
C ARG A 35 -17.84 17.74 13.00
N ALA A 36 -18.76 16.79 12.88
CA ALA A 36 -20.17 17.00 13.19
C ALA A 36 -20.40 16.84 14.70
N GLY A 37 -21.24 17.68 15.31
CA GLY A 37 -21.75 17.42 16.66
C GLY A 37 -20.88 17.82 17.87
N ARG A 38 -19.87 18.68 17.72
CA ARG A 38 -19.03 19.18 18.84
C ARG A 38 -19.71 20.18 19.82
N ALA A 39 -21.04 20.27 19.89
CA ALA A 39 -21.75 21.19 20.78
C ALA A 39 -23.18 20.70 21.06
N GLU A 40 -24.01 21.53 21.71
CA GLU A 40 -25.37 21.26 22.19
C GLU A 40 -26.39 20.68 21.17
N ARG A 41 -26.02 20.56 19.88
CA ARG A 41 -26.91 20.03 18.83
C ARG A 41 -26.33 18.75 18.24
N PRO A 42 -27.13 17.67 18.16
CA PRO A 42 -26.69 16.42 17.55
C PRO A 42 -26.32 16.68 16.08
N GLY A 43 -25.10 16.28 15.71
CA GLY A 43 -24.66 16.28 14.32
C GLY A 43 -25.08 14.98 13.64
N GLN A 44 -25.43 15.05 12.36
CA GLN A 44 -25.68 13.88 11.51
C GLN A 44 -24.54 13.69 10.52
N VAL A 45 -24.17 12.44 10.27
CA VAL A 45 -23.15 12.07 9.29
C VAL A 45 -23.75 11.02 8.38
N LEU A 46 -23.68 11.25 7.06
CA LEU A 46 -24.18 10.34 6.04
C LEU A 46 -23.01 9.85 5.19
N PHE A 47 -22.87 8.54 5.05
CA PHE A 47 -21.87 7.91 4.20
C PHE A 47 -22.56 7.28 2.99
N GLN A 48 -22.11 7.64 1.79
CA GLN A 48 -22.45 6.92 0.57
C GLN A 48 -21.37 5.87 0.31
N THR A 49 -21.75 4.60 0.30
CA THR A 49 -20.87 3.45 0.05
C THR A 49 -21.59 2.40 -0.78
N TYR A 50 -20.85 1.75 -1.66
CA TYR A 50 -21.27 0.55 -2.40
C TYR A 50 -21.02 -0.75 -1.61
N ALA A 51 -20.27 -0.69 -0.50
CA ALA A 51 -19.89 -1.83 0.32
C ALA A 51 -20.22 -1.59 1.81
N PRO A 52 -21.52 -1.46 2.17
CA PRO A 52 -21.92 -1.18 3.56
C PRO A 52 -21.50 -2.28 4.55
N GLU A 53 -21.32 -3.52 4.10
CA GLU A 53 -20.83 -4.63 4.93
C GLU A 53 -19.31 -4.63 5.14
N HIS A 54 -18.57 -3.73 4.49
CA HIS A 54 -17.12 -3.67 4.64
C HIS A 54 -16.72 -3.40 6.10
N PRO A 55 -15.67 -4.04 6.65
CA PRO A 55 -15.27 -3.88 8.05
C PRO A 55 -15.09 -2.42 8.50
N VAL A 56 -14.57 -1.56 7.62
CA VAL A 56 -14.43 -0.11 7.88
C VAL A 56 -15.80 0.55 8.12
N MET A 57 -16.82 0.23 7.32
CA MET A 57 -18.16 0.80 7.45
C MET A 57 -18.84 0.29 8.72
N GLN A 58 -18.70 -1.00 9.01
CA GLN A 58 -19.23 -1.61 10.22
C GLN A 58 -18.60 -0.99 11.49
N ALA A 59 -17.30 -0.72 11.47
CA ALA A 59 -16.60 -0.05 12.56
C ALA A 59 -17.08 1.40 12.79
N LEU A 60 -17.35 2.13 11.71
CA LEU A 60 -17.90 3.49 11.79
C LEU A 60 -19.33 3.51 12.33
N LEU A 61 -20.15 2.52 11.96
CA LEU A 61 -21.54 2.40 12.44
C LEU A 61 -21.61 1.97 13.90
N SER A 62 -20.74 1.04 14.34
CA SER A 62 -20.71 0.57 15.73
C SER A 62 -20.07 1.58 16.68
N GLY A 63 -19.20 2.46 16.17
CA GLY A 63 -18.35 3.33 16.98
C GLY A 63 -17.19 2.58 17.67
N ASP A 64 -17.01 1.28 17.38
CA ASP A 64 -15.95 0.45 17.95
C ASP A 64 -14.76 0.38 16.98
N GLY A 65 -14.03 1.49 16.92
CA GLY A 65 -12.79 1.58 16.15
C GLY A 65 -11.70 0.63 16.65
N GLN A 66 -11.69 0.32 17.95
CA GLN A 66 -10.65 -0.50 18.54
C GLN A 66 -10.75 -1.95 18.08
N ALA A 67 -11.95 -2.55 18.09
CA ALA A 67 -12.14 -3.91 17.59
C ALA A 67 -11.73 -4.06 16.11
N PHE A 68 -12.00 -3.03 15.29
CA PHE A 68 -11.56 -3.00 13.89
C PHE A 68 -10.03 -3.00 13.77
N LEU A 69 -9.34 -2.14 14.52
CA LEU A 69 -7.87 -2.06 14.49
C LEU A 69 -7.22 -3.36 14.97
N GLU A 70 -7.80 -4.04 15.97
CA GLU A 70 -7.33 -5.34 16.45
C GLU A 70 -7.47 -6.43 15.38
N GLN A 71 -8.62 -6.48 14.70
CA GLN A 71 -8.84 -7.41 13.58
C GLN A 71 -7.89 -7.14 12.41
N GLU A 72 -7.65 -5.88 12.09
CA GLU A 72 -6.75 -5.45 11.02
C GLU A 72 -5.29 -5.79 11.32
N ALA A 73 -4.86 -5.60 12.58
CA ALA A 73 -3.56 -6.01 13.06
C ALA A 73 -3.35 -7.52 12.96
N HIS A 74 -4.34 -8.32 13.35
CA HIS A 74 -4.28 -9.78 13.23
C HIS A 74 -4.13 -10.23 11.77
N ALA A 75 -4.94 -9.67 10.87
CA ALA A 75 -4.85 -9.98 9.43
C ALA A 75 -3.49 -9.59 8.83
N ARG A 76 -2.88 -8.48 9.29
CA ARG A 76 -1.52 -8.07 8.89
C ARG A 76 -0.46 -9.04 9.42
N GLU A 77 -0.61 -9.52 10.65
CA GLU A 77 0.31 -10.48 11.27
C GLU A 77 0.33 -11.80 10.50
N GLU A 78 -0.83 -12.38 10.20
CA GLU A 78 -0.95 -13.60 9.41
C GLU A 78 -0.31 -13.48 8.02
N GLN A 79 -0.37 -12.29 7.42
CA GLN A 79 0.21 -12.02 6.11
C GLN A 79 1.66 -11.51 6.16
N ASN A 80 2.29 -11.41 7.34
CA ASN A 80 3.61 -10.81 7.51
C ASN A 80 3.73 -9.42 6.87
N LEU A 81 2.67 -8.61 7.01
CA LEU A 81 2.65 -7.21 6.59
C LEU A 81 3.17 -6.32 7.73
N PRO A 82 3.66 -5.11 7.44
CA PRO A 82 4.08 -4.17 8.49
C PRO A 82 2.94 -3.88 9.45
N PRO A 83 3.17 -3.84 10.78
CA PRO A 83 4.47 -3.80 11.47
C PRO A 83 5.09 -5.18 11.84
N PHE A 84 4.45 -6.29 11.42
CA PHE A 84 4.86 -7.66 11.75
C PHE A 84 5.88 -8.24 10.76
N GLY A 85 5.91 -7.72 9.54
CA GLY A 85 6.96 -7.95 8.55
C GLY A 85 7.56 -6.66 8.00
N LYS A 86 8.43 -6.79 7.00
CA LYS A 86 9.01 -5.67 6.25
C LYS A 86 8.57 -5.72 4.80
N LEU A 87 8.36 -4.55 4.22
CA LEU A 87 8.08 -4.41 2.81
C LEU A 87 9.14 -3.59 2.12
N ALA A 88 9.39 -3.87 0.84
CA ALA A 88 10.08 -2.92 -0.02
C ALA A 88 9.46 -2.94 -1.41
N ALA A 89 9.38 -1.78 -2.03
CA ALA A 89 8.99 -1.65 -3.43
C ALA A 89 10.22 -1.30 -4.27
N ILE A 90 10.34 -1.96 -5.42
CA ILE A 90 11.30 -1.56 -6.46
C ILE A 90 10.48 -1.09 -7.66
N ILE A 91 10.74 0.14 -8.10
CA ILE A 91 10.22 0.67 -9.35
C ILE A 91 11.34 0.69 -10.38
N VAL A 92 11.13 -0.03 -11.47
CA VAL A 92 11.99 -0.03 -12.66
C VAL A 92 11.37 0.91 -13.67
N SER A 93 12.13 1.90 -14.15
CA SER A 93 11.59 2.88 -15.09
C SER A 93 12.57 3.29 -16.17
N GLY A 94 12.05 3.68 -17.34
CA GLY A 94 12.86 4.05 -18.50
C GLY A 94 12.00 4.39 -19.72
N ALA A 95 12.59 5.01 -20.73
CA ALA A 95 11.86 5.44 -21.94
C ALA A 95 11.53 4.27 -22.89
N ASP A 96 12.39 3.25 -22.96
CA ASP A 96 12.14 2.04 -23.75
C ASP A 96 11.46 0.96 -22.91
N PHE A 97 10.24 0.60 -23.30
CA PHE A 97 9.47 -0.46 -22.66
C PHE A 97 10.23 -1.80 -22.59
N ASN A 98 10.91 -2.19 -23.67
CA ASN A 98 11.56 -3.50 -23.75
C ASN A 98 12.75 -3.58 -22.80
N ALA A 99 13.58 -2.53 -22.74
CA ALA A 99 14.66 -2.42 -21.77
C ALA A 99 14.15 -2.47 -20.32
N VAL A 100 13.05 -1.77 -20.01
CA VAL A 100 12.45 -1.76 -18.66
C VAL A 100 11.91 -3.14 -18.29
N ALA A 101 11.11 -3.76 -19.15
CA ALA A 101 10.53 -5.08 -18.89
C ALA A 101 11.61 -6.16 -18.75
N LYS A 102 12.64 -6.12 -19.59
CA LYS A 102 13.80 -7.02 -19.53
C LYS A 102 14.57 -6.85 -18.21
N THR A 103 14.83 -5.61 -17.80
CA THR A 103 15.50 -5.32 -16.52
C THR A 103 14.66 -5.79 -15.33
N ALA A 104 13.35 -5.57 -15.36
CA ALA A 104 12.44 -6.01 -14.29
C ALA A 104 12.41 -7.54 -14.13
N ARG A 105 12.35 -8.28 -15.24
CA ARG A 105 12.44 -9.76 -15.21
C ARG A 105 13.82 -10.24 -14.75
N ARG A 106 14.89 -9.57 -15.18
CA ARG A 106 16.25 -9.88 -14.74
C ARG A 106 16.40 -9.71 -13.24
N LEU A 107 15.88 -8.63 -12.66
CA LEU A 107 15.90 -8.41 -11.22
C LEU A 107 15.30 -9.60 -10.45
N VAL A 108 14.13 -10.10 -10.87
CA VAL A 108 13.54 -11.31 -10.28
C VAL A 108 14.45 -12.52 -10.40
N GLY A 109 15.09 -12.72 -11.55
CA GLY A 109 16.04 -13.84 -11.74
C GLY A 109 17.28 -13.76 -10.84
N PHE A 110 17.71 -12.55 -10.48
CA PHE A 110 18.83 -12.28 -9.57
C PHE A 110 18.42 -12.24 -8.09
N ALA A 111 17.14 -12.40 -7.78
CA ALA A 111 16.67 -12.35 -6.41
C ALA A 111 17.37 -13.43 -5.55
N PRO A 112 17.72 -13.11 -4.29
CA PRO A 112 18.25 -14.09 -3.34
C PRO A 112 17.33 -15.31 -3.23
N LYS A 113 17.93 -16.51 -3.32
CA LYS A 113 17.21 -17.79 -3.27
C LYS A 113 17.31 -18.49 -1.91
N ASP A 114 17.79 -17.78 -0.89
CA ASP A 114 18.00 -18.28 0.46
C ASP A 114 16.70 -18.36 1.29
N GLY A 115 15.55 -18.03 0.67
CA GLY A 115 14.23 -18.08 1.30
C GLY A 115 13.92 -16.91 2.24
N GLN A 116 14.84 -15.95 2.41
CA GLN A 116 14.62 -14.82 3.32
C GLN A 116 13.66 -13.77 2.77
N LEU A 117 13.50 -13.72 1.44
CA LEU A 117 12.67 -12.75 0.73
C LEU A 117 11.59 -13.47 -0.09
N THR A 118 10.37 -12.93 -0.06
CA THR A 118 9.34 -13.22 -1.06
C THR A 118 9.29 -12.08 -2.05
N VAL A 119 9.59 -12.35 -3.32
CA VAL A 119 9.53 -11.35 -4.40
C VAL A 119 8.25 -11.56 -5.20
N LEU A 120 7.40 -10.53 -5.21
CA LEU A 120 6.14 -10.49 -5.94
C LEU A 120 6.28 -9.59 -7.17
N GLY A 121 5.82 -10.08 -8.32
CA GLY A 121 5.98 -9.43 -9.62
C GLY A 121 7.02 -10.11 -10.51
N PRO A 122 7.51 -9.42 -11.56
CA PRO A 122 7.31 -8.01 -11.86
C PRO A 122 5.97 -7.78 -12.57
N VAL A 123 5.27 -6.70 -12.22
CA VAL A 123 4.02 -6.27 -12.88
C VAL A 123 4.14 -4.83 -13.35
N PRO A 124 3.36 -4.39 -14.35
CA PRO A 124 3.22 -2.96 -14.64
C PRO A 124 2.83 -2.19 -13.37
N ALA A 125 3.44 -1.03 -13.14
CA ALA A 125 3.02 -0.18 -12.03
C ALA A 125 1.59 0.33 -12.24
N PRO A 126 0.84 0.70 -11.18
CA PRO A 126 -0.52 1.24 -11.30
C PRO A 126 -0.64 2.39 -12.32
N MET A 127 0.38 3.25 -12.39
CA MET A 127 0.64 4.15 -13.51
C MET A 127 1.81 3.63 -14.33
N SER A 128 1.50 2.79 -15.33
CA SER A 128 2.49 2.07 -16.14
C SER A 128 3.27 2.96 -17.10
N PHE A 129 2.77 4.17 -17.41
CA PHE A 129 3.46 5.19 -18.18
C PHE A 129 3.30 6.56 -17.52
N LEU A 130 4.42 7.21 -17.20
CA LEU A 130 4.42 8.52 -16.54
C LEU A 130 5.59 9.36 -17.05
N ARG A 131 5.29 10.59 -17.50
CA ARG A 131 6.31 11.55 -17.97
C ARG A 131 7.29 10.95 -19.00
N GLY A 132 6.75 10.22 -19.98
CA GLY A 132 7.55 9.62 -21.05
C GLY A 132 8.30 8.34 -20.66
N LYS A 133 8.05 7.77 -19.47
CA LYS A 133 8.73 6.56 -19.00
C LYS A 133 7.74 5.44 -18.69
N HIS A 134 8.07 4.24 -19.15
CA HIS A 134 7.42 2.99 -18.73
C HIS A 134 7.88 2.60 -17.33
N ARG A 135 6.97 1.99 -16.56
CA ARG A 135 7.20 1.65 -15.15
C ARG A 135 6.75 0.22 -14.84
N PHE A 136 7.64 -0.57 -14.27
CA PHE A 136 7.36 -1.86 -13.66
C PHE A 136 7.64 -1.81 -12.17
N ARG A 137 6.89 -2.61 -11.40
CA ARG A 137 7.01 -2.72 -9.96
C ARG A 137 7.31 -4.15 -9.54
N LEU A 138 8.17 -4.28 -8.55
CA LEU A 138 8.33 -5.46 -7.72
C LEU A 138 7.97 -5.10 -6.28
N LEU A 139 7.31 -6.00 -5.57
CA LEU A 139 7.06 -5.90 -4.14
C LEU A 139 7.82 -7.01 -3.42
N ILE A 140 8.54 -6.67 -2.39
CA ILE A 140 9.36 -7.58 -1.60
C ILE A 140 8.76 -7.66 -0.21
N LYS A 141 8.55 -8.88 0.26
CA LYS A 141 8.17 -9.17 1.64
C LYS A 141 9.32 -9.89 2.32
N ALA A 142 9.56 -9.56 3.58
CA ALA A 142 10.52 -10.26 4.41
C ALA A 142 10.03 -10.29 5.86
N ASP A 143 10.49 -11.29 6.62
CA ASP A 143 10.28 -11.32 8.07
C ASP A 143 10.96 -10.10 8.73
N LYS A 144 10.40 -9.63 9.85
CA LYS A 144 10.90 -8.48 10.62
C LYS A 144 12.38 -8.60 11.02
N LYS A 145 12.86 -9.82 11.26
CA LYS A 145 14.26 -10.09 11.66
C LYS A 145 15.25 -9.96 10.49
N VAL A 146 14.77 -10.03 9.25
CA VAL A 146 15.63 -9.98 8.05
C VAL A 146 16.23 -8.58 7.90
N LYS A 147 17.53 -8.53 7.59
CA LYS A 147 18.26 -7.27 7.30
C LYS A 147 18.01 -6.82 5.85
N LEU A 148 16.76 -6.46 5.56
CA LEU A 148 16.24 -6.18 4.22
C LEU A 148 17.13 -5.21 3.42
N GLN A 149 17.50 -4.07 4.00
CA GLN A 149 18.35 -3.06 3.34
C GLN A 149 19.69 -3.62 2.86
N LYS A 150 20.35 -4.46 3.68
CA LYS A 150 21.64 -5.06 3.34
C LYS A 150 21.49 -6.04 2.16
N ILE A 151 20.48 -6.90 2.23
CA ILE A 151 20.21 -7.90 1.19
C ILE A 151 19.85 -7.20 -0.12
N MET A 152 19.01 -6.17 -0.07
CA MET A 152 18.65 -5.39 -1.25
C MET A 152 19.86 -4.68 -1.85
N GLY A 153 20.74 -4.08 -1.04
CA GLY A 153 21.97 -3.46 -1.54
C GLY A 153 22.86 -4.43 -2.31
N GLN A 154 23.01 -5.67 -1.82
CA GLN A 154 23.79 -6.72 -2.47
C GLN A 154 23.10 -7.26 -3.73
N TRP A 155 21.79 -7.48 -3.67
CA TRP A 155 21.00 -7.96 -4.80
C TRP A 155 21.01 -6.96 -5.95
N LEU A 156 20.74 -5.68 -5.67
CA LEU A 156 20.67 -4.64 -6.69
C LEU A 156 22.03 -4.33 -7.32
N SER A 157 23.12 -4.40 -6.56
CA SER A 157 24.47 -4.19 -7.11
C SER A 157 24.92 -5.35 -8.01
N SER A 158 24.40 -6.56 -7.79
CA SER A 158 24.71 -7.74 -8.61
C SER A 158 23.98 -7.76 -9.96
N CYS A 159 22.93 -6.95 -10.13
CA CYS A 159 22.09 -6.97 -11.33
C CYS A 159 22.47 -5.84 -12.30
N PRO A 160 23.01 -6.15 -13.49
CA PRO A 160 23.33 -5.14 -14.49
C PRO A 160 22.04 -4.54 -15.10
N LEU A 161 21.97 -3.21 -15.13
CA LEU A 161 20.85 -2.45 -15.69
C LEU A 161 21.04 -2.23 -17.20
N GLU A 162 19.95 -2.25 -17.95
CA GLU A 162 19.96 -1.82 -19.35
C GLU A 162 20.16 -0.29 -19.43
N ARG A 163 20.75 0.19 -20.53
CA ARG A 163 21.01 1.63 -20.72
C ARG A 163 19.70 2.42 -20.71
N GLY A 164 19.66 3.52 -19.96
CA GLY A 164 18.47 4.37 -19.87
C GLY A 164 17.37 3.84 -18.94
N VAL A 165 17.64 2.75 -18.20
CA VAL A 165 16.77 2.24 -17.13
C VAL A 165 17.30 2.69 -15.78
N SER A 166 16.40 3.15 -14.90
CA SER A 166 16.70 3.53 -13.52
C SER A 166 15.85 2.75 -12.54
N LEU A 167 16.43 2.50 -11.36
CA LEU A 167 15.75 1.86 -10.24
C LEU A 167 15.45 2.89 -9.15
N GLN A 168 14.26 2.79 -8.56
CA GLN A 168 13.90 3.46 -7.32
C GLN A 168 13.51 2.38 -6.32
N VAL A 169 14.04 2.49 -5.10
CA VAL A 169 13.76 1.58 -4.00
C VAL A 169 13.09 2.36 -2.89
N ASP A 170 11.99 1.84 -2.39
CA ASP A 170 11.30 2.35 -1.21
C ASP A 170 11.21 1.24 -0.15
N ILE A 171 11.73 1.50 1.04
CA ILE A 171 11.73 0.55 2.16
C ILE A 171 10.61 0.93 3.11
N ASP A 172 9.78 -0.04 3.45
CA ASP A 172 8.52 0.11 4.19
C ASP A 172 7.64 1.22 3.60
N PRO A 173 7.35 1.17 2.28
CA PRO A 173 6.64 2.23 1.56
C PRO A 173 5.34 2.57 2.27
N TYR A 174 5.13 3.86 2.56
CA TYR A 174 3.89 4.33 3.21
C TYR A 174 2.70 4.35 2.22
N SER A 175 2.99 4.46 0.92
CA SER A 175 2.01 4.46 -0.17
C SER A 175 2.43 3.49 -1.26
N PHE A 176 1.47 2.75 -1.83
CA PHE A 176 1.70 1.76 -2.89
C PHE A 176 1.23 2.25 -4.28
N LEU A 177 1.02 3.56 -4.46
CA LEU A 177 0.60 4.21 -5.72
C LEU A 177 1.77 4.49 -6.69
#